data_AF-A0A5B0Q0R5-F1
#
_entry.id   AF-A0A5B0Q0R5-F1
#
_cell.length_a   1.000
_cell.length_b   1.000
_cell.length_c   1.000
_cell.angle_alpha   90.00
_cell.angle_beta   90.00
_cell.angle_gamma   90.00
#
_symmetry.space_group_name_H-M   'P 1'
#
loop_
_entity.id
_entity.type
_entity.pdbx_description
1 polymer ?
#
loop_
_entity_poly.entity_id
_entity_poly.type
_entity_poly.pdbx_seq_one_letter_code
_entity_poly.pdbx_strand_id
1 'polypeptide(L)'
;MIPTFKSTGKIALESEGHRVDYGQFIFPDFQDAITFTPDTICLIIFRAHEYAHRTLNSTQVGDSTRLGLCIQAPFVRTSKNSLSNQDTPHHSQPEVGEN
;
A
#
# COMPACT_ATOMS: atom_id res chain seq x y z
N MET A 1 8.80 -8.04 -3.44
CA MET A 1 10.21 -8.36 -3.17
C MET A 1 10.79 -9.14 -4.34
N ILE A 2 11.96 -8.72 -4.81
CA ILE A 2 12.68 -9.31 -5.94
C ILE A 2 13.98 -9.92 -5.40
N PRO A 3 14.25 -11.23 -5.57
CA PRO A 3 15.52 -11.82 -5.17
C PRO A 3 16.63 -11.33 -6.10
N THR A 4 17.74 -10.84 -5.53
CA THR A 4 18.88 -10.34 -6.31
C THR A 4 20.22 -10.71 -5.69
N PHE A 5 21.28 -10.64 -6.49
CA PHE A 5 22.66 -10.67 -6.00
C PHE A 5 23.17 -9.24 -5.79
N LYS A 6 23.83 -8.96 -4.65
CA LYS A 6 24.29 -7.60 -4.31
C LYS A 6 25.34 -7.11 -5.30
N SER A 7 26.28 -7.98 -5.68
CA SER A 7 27.40 -7.60 -6.56
C SER A 7 26.97 -7.22 -7.98
N THR A 8 25.90 -7.82 -8.50
CA THR A 8 25.50 -7.65 -9.90
C THR A 8 24.15 -6.95 -10.08
N GLY A 9 23.30 -6.92 -9.06
CA GLY A 9 21.92 -6.46 -9.15
C GLY A 9 20.99 -7.34 -9.99
N LYS A 10 21.48 -8.46 -10.54
CA LYS A 10 20.67 -9.39 -11.34
C LYS A 10 19.66 -10.12 -10.47
N ILE A 11 18.55 -10.55 -11.08
CA ILE A 11 17.62 -11.49 -10.47
C ILE A 11 18.40 -12.77 -10.15
N ALA A 12 18.20 -13.26 -8.93
CA ALA A 12 18.93 -14.39 -8.40
C ALA A 12 17.99 -15.59 -8.21
N LEU A 13 18.47 -16.77 -8.59
CA LEU A 13 17.73 -18.03 -8.43
C LEU A 13 18.33 -18.90 -7.32
N GLU A 14 17.50 -19.74 -6.70
CA GLU A 14 17.96 -20.71 -5.70
C GLU A 14 18.97 -21.69 -6.30
N SER A 15 18.77 -22.08 -7.56
CA SER A 15 19.70 -22.94 -8.33
C SER A 15 21.09 -22.31 -8.54
N GLU A 16 21.20 -20.99 -8.40
CA GLU A 16 22.46 -20.23 -8.45
C GLU A 16 23.06 -20.03 -7.05
N GLY A 17 22.47 -20.63 -6.02
CA GLY A 17 22.89 -20.52 -4.63
C GLY A 17 22.32 -19.29 -3.90
N HIS A 18 21.30 -18.62 -4.45
CA HIS A 18 20.62 -17.54 -3.73
C HIS A 18 19.96 -18.06 -2.46
N ARG A 19 20.26 -17.42 -1.33
CA ARG A 19 19.65 -17.76 -0.05
C ARG A 19 19.49 -16.56 0.85
N VAL A 20 18.24 -16.27 1.19
CA VAL A 20 17.87 -15.26 2.19
C VAL A 20 16.82 -15.85 3.10
N ASP A 21 17.21 -16.08 4.35
CA ASP A 21 16.37 -16.66 5.39
C ASP A 21 15.59 -15.55 6.13
N TYR A 22 14.37 -15.87 6.58
CA TYR A 22 13.45 -14.94 7.26
C TYR A 22 13.08 -13.71 6.41
N GLY A 23 12.78 -12.58 7.06
CA GLY A 23 12.43 -11.34 6.40
C GLY A 23 10.98 -11.27 5.93
N GLN A 24 10.06 -11.96 6.60
CA GLN A 24 8.64 -11.92 6.28
C GLN A 24 8.10 -10.49 6.35
N PHE A 25 7.12 -10.21 5.50
CA PHE A 25 6.33 -8.99 5.57
C PHE A 25 5.10 -9.23 6.41
N ILE A 26 5.00 -8.55 7.55
CA ILE A 26 3.96 -8.82 8.55
C ILE A 26 2.94 -7.70 8.62
N PHE A 27 1.71 -8.10 8.95
CA PHE A 27 0.65 -7.22 9.40
C PHE A 27 0.32 -7.55 10.87
N PRO A 28 0.92 -6.82 11.84
CA PRO A 28 0.84 -7.19 13.25
C PRO A 28 -0.59 -7.30 13.78
N ASP A 29 -1.49 -6.41 13.35
CA ASP A 29 -2.86 -6.34 13.85
C ASP A 29 -3.70 -7.57 13.44
N PHE A 30 -3.34 -8.22 12.33
CA PHE A 30 -4.00 -9.44 11.85
C PHE A 30 -3.25 -10.72 12.23
N GLN A 31 -2.09 -10.60 12.88
CA GLN A 31 -1.18 -11.71 13.18
C GLN A 31 -0.84 -12.55 11.93
N ASP A 32 -0.73 -11.89 10.78
CA ASP A 32 -0.48 -12.53 9.49
C ASP A 32 0.86 -12.10 8.89
N ALA A 33 1.45 -12.99 8.10
CA ALA A 33 2.80 -12.85 7.56
C ALA A 33 2.92 -13.42 6.14
N ILE A 34 3.44 -12.59 5.24
CA ILE A 34 3.79 -12.98 3.88
C ILE A 34 5.25 -13.44 3.88
N THR A 35 5.45 -14.72 3.53
CA THR A 35 6.77 -15.29 3.29
C THR A 35 7.16 -15.11 1.83
N PHE A 36 8.43 -14.76 1.59
CA PHE A 36 8.95 -14.57 0.26
C PHE A 36 9.64 -15.86 -0.23
N THR A 37 8.91 -16.67 -0.99
CA THR A 37 9.40 -17.93 -1.55
C THR A 37 10.59 -17.69 -2.50
N PRO A 38 11.60 -18.58 -2.53
CA PRO A 38 12.64 -18.57 -3.56
C PRO A 38 12.05 -18.59 -4.98
N ASP A 39 12.81 -18.11 -5.97
CA ASP A 39 12.44 -18.09 -7.40
C ASP A 39 11.11 -17.41 -7.75
N THR A 40 10.61 -16.56 -6.83
CA THR A 40 9.38 -15.79 -7.05
C THR A 40 9.63 -14.29 -6.89
N ILE A 41 8.86 -13.49 -7.63
CA ILE A 41 8.73 -12.06 -7.39
C ILE A 41 7.38 -11.82 -6.73
N CYS A 42 7.41 -11.31 -5.51
CA CYS A 42 6.21 -11.01 -4.75
C CYS A 42 5.74 -9.56 -5.00
N LEU A 43 4.49 -9.41 -5.45
CA LEU A 43 3.77 -8.13 -5.53
C LEU A 43 2.71 -8.10 -4.42
N ILE A 44 2.69 -7.02 -3.63
CA ILE A 44 1.72 -6.83 -2.54
C ILE A 44 0.99 -5.51 -2.80
N ILE A 45 -0.33 -5.55 -2.83
CA ILE A 45 -1.20 -4.37 -2.98
C ILE A 45 -2.10 -4.29 -1.76
N PHE A 46 -1.99 -3.19 -1.00
CA PHE A 46 -2.76 -2.99 0.21
C PHE A 46 -2.86 -1.50 0.59
N ARG A 47 -3.77 -1.17 1.51
CA ARG A 47 -3.94 0.19 2.03
C ARG A 47 -2.92 0.49 3.13
N ALA A 48 -1.74 0.95 2.74
CA ALA A 48 -0.61 1.18 3.64
C ALA A 48 -0.89 2.17 4.80
N HIS A 49 -1.86 3.07 4.63
CA HIS A 49 -2.26 4.03 5.67
C HIS A 49 -3.28 3.47 6.67
N GLU A 50 -3.97 2.38 6.32
CA GLU A 50 -4.96 1.75 7.20
C GLU A 50 -4.39 0.59 8.01
N TYR A 51 -3.40 -0.13 7.44
CA TYR A 51 -2.87 -1.36 8.04
C TYR A 51 -1.43 -1.16 8.50
N ALA A 52 -1.19 -1.32 9.80
CA ALA A 52 0.16 -1.38 10.33
C ALA A 52 0.92 -2.56 9.68
N HIS A 53 2.14 -2.30 9.23
CA HIS A 53 2.93 -3.29 8.50
C HIS A 53 4.43 -3.04 8.68
N ARG A 54 5.22 -4.10 8.56
CA ARG A 54 6.68 -4.01 8.54
C ARG A 54 7.30 -5.23 7.88
N THR A 55 8.48 -5.06 7.31
CA THR A 55 9.35 -6.18 6.94
C THR A 55 10.21 -6.54 8.15
N LEU A 56 10.28 -7.82 8.50
CA LEU A 56 11.20 -8.31 9.52
C LEU A 56 12.64 -8.31 9.02
N ASN A 57 13.59 -8.39 9.94
CA ASN A 57 14.99 -8.55 9.58
C ASN A 57 15.18 -9.90 8.87
N SER A 58 15.99 -9.89 7.81
CA SER A 58 16.40 -11.09 7.09
C SER A 58 17.86 -11.43 7.38
N THR A 59 18.20 -12.71 7.23
CA THR A 59 19.59 -13.17 7.23
C THR A 59 20.00 -13.44 5.79
N GLN A 60 20.98 -12.67 5.32
CA GLN A 60 21.46 -12.73 3.94
C GLN A 60 22.74 -13.56 3.88
N VAL A 61 22.72 -14.66 3.12
CA VAL A 61 23.89 -15.55 2.98
C VAL A 61 24.71 -15.13 1.77
N GLY A 62 26.00 -14.85 2.01
CA GLY A 62 26.94 -14.44 0.98
C GLY A 62 26.46 -13.19 0.21
N ASP A 63 26.43 -13.31 -1.11
CA ASP A 63 26.06 -12.24 -2.03
C ASP A 63 24.54 -12.08 -2.22
N SER A 64 23.73 -12.89 -1.54
CA SER A 64 22.28 -12.87 -1.68
C SER A 64 21.66 -11.63 -1.03
N THR A 65 20.65 -11.04 -1.67
CA THR A 65 19.78 -10.01 -1.07
C THR A 65 18.37 -10.05 -1.68
N ARG A 66 17.47 -9.19 -1.19
CA ARG A 66 16.16 -8.96 -1.80
C ARG A 66 15.94 -7.46 -1.96
N LEU A 67 15.51 -7.04 -3.15
CA LEU A 67 15.11 -5.67 -3.44
C LEU A 67 13.62 -5.47 -3.14
N GLY A 68 13.31 -4.46 -2.33
CA GLY A 68 11.96 -3.96 -2.10
C GLY A 68 11.73 -2.67 -2.87
N LEU A 69 10.63 -2.59 -3.61
CA LEU A 69 10.16 -1.38 -4.29
C LEU A 69 8.75 -1.09 -3.81
N CYS A 70 8.46 0.17 -3.50
CA CYS A 70 7.14 0.63 -3.08
C CYS A 70 6.72 1.82 -3.93
N ILE A 71 5.50 1.77 -4.47
CA ILE A 71 4.87 2.89 -5.16
C ILE A 71 3.62 3.24 -4.35
N GLN A 72 3.62 4.43 -3.76
CA GLN A 72 2.50 4.91 -2.97
C GLN A 72 1.93 6.16 -3.61
N ALA A 73 0.64 6.12 -3.95
CA ALA A 73 -0.07 7.31 -4.40
C ALA A 73 -0.15 8.34 -3.27
N PRO A 74 -0.13 9.65 -3.57
CA PRO A 74 -0.34 10.69 -2.57
C PRO A 74 -1.66 10.46 -1.83
N PHE A 75 -1.63 10.55 -0.50
CA PHE A 75 -2.85 10.49 0.29
C PHE A 75 -3.60 11.82 0.18
N VAL A 76 -4.69 11.82 -0.59
CA VAL A 76 -5.61 12.97 -0.66
C VAL A 76 -6.72 12.74 0.35
N ARG A 77 -6.70 13.51 1.44
CA ARG A 77 -7.88 13.65 2.30
C ARG A 77 -8.92 14.42 1.51
N THR A 78 -9.97 13.76 1.07
CA THR A 78 -11.17 14.48 0.64
C THR A 78 -11.73 15.18 1.87
N SER A 79 -11.58 16.50 1.95
CA SER A 79 -12.40 17.27 2.88
C SER A 79 -13.84 17.03 2.46
N LYS A 80 -14.65 16.47 3.36
CA LYS A 80 -16.09 16.59 3.23
C LYS A 80 -16.39 18.08 3.38
N ASN A 81 -16.33 18.83 2.28
CA ASN A 81 -17.02 20.10 2.23
C ASN A 81 -18.49 19.73 2.41
N SER A 82 -19.00 20.00 3.61
CA SER A 82 -20.41 19.95 3.94
C SER A 82 -21.21 20.53 2.78
N LEU A 83 -22.06 19.72 2.17
CA LEU A 83 -23.18 20.22 1.37
C LEU A 83 -24.02 21.09 2.30
N SER A 84 -23.74 22.38 2.34
CA SER A 84 -24.73 23.36 2.78
C SER A 84 -25.63 23.62 1.59
N ASN A 85 -26.65 22.78 1.41
CA ASN A 85 -27.83 23.17 0.65
C ASN A 85 -28.48 24.32 1.44
N GLN A 86 -28.19 25.56 1.03
CA GLN A 86 -29.04 26.70 1.36
C GLN A 86 -30.14 26.73 0.29
N ASP A 87 -31.18 25.91 0.48
CA ASP A 87 -32.44 26.10 -0.21
C ASP A 87 -33.13 27.31 0.44
N THR A 88 -32.89 28.51 -0.10
CA THR A 88 -33.74 29.67 0.18
C THR A 88 -35.06 29.51 -0.60
N PRO A 89 -36.23 29.42 0.05
CA PRO A 89 -37.49 29.46 -0.66
C PRO A 89 -37.74 30.90 -1.11
N HIS A 90 -37.75 31.13 -2.43
CA HIS A 90 -38.36 32.33 -2.99
C HIS A 90 -39.87 32.27 -2.74
N HIS A 91 -40.32 33.02 -1.73
CA HIS A 91 -41.72 33.32 -1.51
C HIS A 91 -42.17 34.33 -2.57
N SER A 92 -42.71 33.85 -3.69
CA SER A 92 -43.47 34.68 -4.63
C SER A 92 -44.89 34.80 -4.08
N GLN A 93 -45.23 35.95 -3.50
CA GLN A 93 -46.62 36.30 -3.20
C GLN A 93 -47.40 36.52 -4.51
N PRO A 94 -48.64 36.02 -4.64
CA PRO A 94 -49.51 36.39 -5.75
C PRO A 94 -50.24 37.70 -5.42
N GLU A 95 -50.12 38.71 -6.27
CA GLU A 95 -51.09 39.81 -6.30
C GLU A 95 -52.36 39.32 -7.01
N VAL A 96 -53.42 39.13 -6.24
CA VAL A 96 -54.79 39.09 -6.73
C VAL A 96 -55.52 40.22 -6.03
N GLY A 97 -55.99 41.19 -6.82
CA GLY A 97 -56.75 42.34 -6.32
C GLY A 97 -58.19 42.01 -5.97
N GLU A 98 -58.80 42.88 -5.16
CA GLU A 98 -60.15 43.46 -5.37
C GLU A 98 -60.53 44.38 -4.20
N ASN A 99 -60.83 45.65 -4.52
CA ASN A 99 -62.11 46.33 -4.25
C ASN A 99 -62.12 47.71 -4.92
#